data_AF-A0A1M4S0U9-F1
#
_entry.id   AF-A0A1M4S0U9-F1
#
_cell.length_a   1.000
_cell.length_b   1.000
_cell.length_c   1.000
_cell.angle_alpha   90.00
_cell.angle_beta   90.00
_cell.angle_gamma   90.00
#
_symmetry.space_group_name_H-M   'P 1'
#
loop_
_entity.id
_entity.type
_entity.pdbx_description
1 polymer ?
#
loop_
_entity_poly.entity_id
_entity_poly.type
_entity_poly.pdbx_seq_one_letter_code
_entity_poly.pdbx_strand_id
1 'polypeptide(L)' 'MTTIKVEMGTRNELKAYAAQRGLTMDAALRGLLNSERRRRMLEELRDARRRMTAEQWEAYDAEASEWLDAPLETPRGH' A
#
# COMPACT_ATOMS: atom_id res chain seq x y z
N MET A 1 27.48 3.21 5.81
CA MET A 1 26.94 1.98 6.45
C MET A 1 26.44 2.37 7.82
N THR A 2 25.16 2.12 8.10
CA THR A 2 24.52 2.43 9.39
C THR A 2 24.09 1.13 10.05
N THR A 3 24.25 1.04 11.37
CA THR A 3 23.94 -0.17 12.13
C THR A 3 22.81 0.13 13.11
N ILE A 4 21.80 -0.75 13.15
CA ILE A 4 20.69 -0.68 14.11
C ILE A 4 20.90 -1.82 15.11
N LYS A 5 20.83 -1.50 16.40
CA LYS A 5 20.86 -2.54 17.45
C LYS A 5 19.47 -3.16 17.57
N VAL A 6 19.43 -4.48 17.52
CA VAL A 6 18.23 -5.30 17.72
C VAL A 6 18.60 -6.50 18.56
N GLU A 7 17.61 -7.11 19.22
CA GLU A 7 17.81 -8.35 19.94
C GLU A 7 18.25 -9.49 19.02
N MET A 8 19.01 -10.44 19.58
CA MET A 8 19.57 -11.55 18.80
C MET A 8 18.47 -12.38 18.12
N GLY A 9 17.35 -12.60 18.82
CA GLY A 9 16.18 -13.30 18.28
C GLY A 9 15.62 -12.60 17.04
N THR A 10 15.32 -11.31 17.16
CA THR A 10 14.80 -10.48 16.04
C THR A 10 15.75 -10.47 14.84
N ARG A 11 17.07 -10.36 15.08
CA ARG A 11 18.07 -10.43 14.01
C ARG A 11 18.01 -11.78 13.29
N ASN A 12 17.91 -12.89 14.02
CA ASN A 12 17.89 -14.22 13.46
C ASN A 12 16.61 -14.48 12.65
N GLU A 13 15.46 -14.02 13.16
CA GLU A 13 14.18 -14.06 12.44
C GLU A 13 14.24 -13.24 11.13
N LEU A 14 14.77 -12.02 11.19
CA LEU A 14 14.92 -11.17 10.00
C LEU A 14 15.85 -11.82 8.97
N LYS A 15 16.92 -12.47 9.42
CA LYS A 15 17.84 -13.22 8.54
C LYS A 15 17.15 -14.41 7.88
N ALA A 16 16.37 -15.18 8.64
CA ALA A 16 15.60 -16.30 8.11
C ALA A 16 14.54 -15.83 7.09
N TYR A 17 13.81 -14.75 7.42
CA TYR A 17 12.83 -14.13 6.54
C TYR A 17 13.45 -13.67 5.21
N ALA A 18 14.62 -13.04 5.27
CA ALA A 18 15.34 -12.58 4.09
C ALA A 18 15.81 -13.77 3.22
N ALA A 19 16.39 -14.80 3.86
CA ALA A 19 16.85 -16.01 3.19
C ALA A 19 15.73 -16.75 2.45
N GLN A 20 14.55 -16.91 3.09
CA GLN A 20 13.38 -17.54 2.47
C GLN A 20 12.91 -16.84 1.19
N ARG A 21 13.20 -15.54 1.05
CA ARG A 21 12.79 -14.72 -0.09
C ARG A 21 13.92 -14.45 -1.08
N GLY A 22 15.11 -15.00 -0.86
CA GLY A 22 16.30 -14.71 -1.68
C GLY A 22 16.72 -13.24 -1.62
N LEU A 23 16.45 -12.54 -0.51
CA LEU A 23 16.72 -11.13 -0.33
C LEU A 23 17.90 -10.89 0.60
N THR A 24 18.54 -9.72 0.45
CA THR A 24 19.44 -9.20 1.49
C THR A 24 18.63 -8.75 2.71
N MET A 25 19.28 -8.70 3.88
CA MET A 25 18.62 -8.25 5.11
C MET A 25 18.11 -6.80 5.03
N ASP A 26 18.85 -5.92 4.34
CA ASP A 26 18.41 -4.53 4.07
C ASP A 26 17.19 -4.49 3.15
N ALA A 27 17.19 -5.26 2.06
CA ALA A 27 16.06 -5.33 1.14
C ALA A 27 14.80 -5.88 1.84
N ALA A 28 14.96 -6.91 2.67
CA ALA A 28 13.87 -7.43 3.49
C ALA A 28 13.32 -6.37 4.45
N LEU A 29 14.19 -5.64 5.15
CA LEU A 29 13.78 -4.58 6.07
C LEU A 29 13.04 -3.44 5.35
N ARG A 30 13.53 -3.00 4.18
CA ARG A 30 12.84 -2.01 3.33
C ARG A 30 11.46 -2.50 2.88
N GLY A 31 11.36 -3.77 2.51
CA GLY A 31 10.09 -4.40 2.14
C GLY A 31 9.07 -4.41 3.29
N LEU A 32 9.52 -4.72 4.51
CA LEU A 32 8.69 -4.66 5.71
C LEU A 32 8.23 -3.22 6.00
N LEU A 33 9.13 -2.24 5.94
CA LEU A 33 8.80 -0.83 6.14
C LEU A 33 7.79 -0.31 5.10
N ASN A 34 7.94 -0.69 3.84
CA ASN A 34 7.00 -0.32 2.79
C ASN A 34 5.62 -0.99 3.00
N SER A 35 5.62 -2.24 3.47
CA SER A 35 4.37 -2.95 3.76
C SER A 35 3.63 -2.33 4.94
N GLU A 36 4.34 -1.92 5.97
CA GLU A 36 3.76 -1.18 7.11
C GLU A 36 3.21 0.18 6.67
N ARG A 37 3.94 0.93 5.84
CA ARG A 37 3.47 2.21 5.30
C ARG A 37 2.19 2.04 4.50
N ARG A 38 2.13 1.02 3.61
CA ARG A 38 0.93 0.70 2.84
C ARG A 38 -0.23 0.29 3.75
N ARG A 39 0.02 -0.50 4.81
CA ARG A 39 -1.01 -0.87 5.78
C ARG A 39 -1.65 0.37 6.42
N ARG A 40 -0.83 1.30 6.92
CA ARG A 40 -1.32 2.54 7.54
C ARG A 40 -2.10 3.42 6.57
N MET A 41 -1.59 3.60 5.35
CA MET A 41 -2.30 4.34 4.31
C MET A 41 -3.68 3.73 4.02
N LEU A 42 -3.78 2.40 3.95
CA LEU A 42 -5.07 1.72 3.75
C LEU A 42 -6.01 1.86 4.95
N GLU A 43 -5.48 1.86 6.17
CA GLU A 43 -6.27 2.12 7.38
C GLU A 43 -6.82 3.55 7.39
N GLU A 44 -5.99 4.54 7.06
CA GLU A 44 -6.40 5.94 6.94
C GLU A 44 -7.49 6.14 5.88
N LEU A 45 -7.36 5.49 4.72
CA LEU A 45 -8.39 5.52 3.68
C LEU A 45 -9.69 4.88 4.16
N ARG A 46 -9.63 3.77 4.90
CA ARG A 46 -10.81 3.12 5.49
C ARG A 46 -11.48 4.01 6.54
N ASP A 47 -10.69 4.74 7.32
CA ASP A 47 -11.20 5.70 8.31
C ASP A 47 -11.80 6.95 7.68
N ALA A 48 -11.18 7.47 6.62
CA ALA A 48 -11.76 8.55 5.82
C ALA A 48 -13.10 8.11 5.24
N ARG A 49 -13.12 6.91 4.63
CA ARG A 49 -14.33 6.26 4.08
C ARG A 49 -15.45 6.14 5.12
N ARG A 50 -15.13 5.71 6.35
CA ARG A 50 -16.11 5.57 7.45
C ARG A 50 -16.70 6.91 7.93
N ARG A 51 -15.97 8.01 7.75
CA ARG A 51 -16.39 9.35 8.20
C ARG A 51 -17.16 10.13 7.14
N MET A 52 -17.24 9.63 5.90
CA MET A 52 -18.02 10.27 4.85
C MET A 52 -19.51 10.28 5.20
N THR A 53 -20.16 11.41 4.99
CA THR A 53 -21.63 11.52 5.12
C THR A 53 -22.33 10.85 3.94
N ALA A 54 -23.65 10.66 4.05
CA ALA A 54 -24.45 10.09 2.96
C ALA A 54 -24.35 10.96 1.69
N GLU A 55 -24.41 12.28 1.83
CA GLU A 55 -24.30 13.22 0.70
C GLU A 55 -22.92 13.14 0.02
N GLN A 56 -21.85 12.95 0.80
CA GLN A 56 -20.50 12.77 0.27
C GLN A 56 -20.34 11.43 -0.47
N TRP A 57 -21.05 10.39 -0.01
CA TRP A 57 -21.13 9.12 -0.71
C TRP A 57 -21.88 9.22 -2.02
N GLU A 58 -23.03 9.89 -2.03
CA GLU A 58 -23.83 10.11 -3.25
C GLU A 58 -23.05 10.90 -4.29
N ALA A 59 -22.33 11.95 -3.87
CA ALA A 59 -21.46 12.71 -4.77
C ALA A 59 -20.31 11.86 -5.34
N TYR A 60 -19.67 11.03 -4.49
CA TYR A 60 -18.61 10.12 -4.94
C TYR A 60 -19.14 9.08 -5.93
N ASP A 61 -20.30 8.48 -5.67
CA ASP A 61 -20.89 7.47 -6.55
C ASP A 61 -21.32 8.07 -7.89
N ALA A 62 -21.85 9.30 -7.89
CA ALA A 62 -22.19 10.02 -9.12
C ALA A 62 -20.93 10.31 -9.97
N GLU A 63 -19.86 10.81 -9.35
CA GLU A 63 -18.57 11.04 -10.02
C GLU A 63 -17.98 9.72 -10.54
N ALA A 64 -17.92 8.68 -9.70
CA ALA A 64 -17.38 7.38 -10.08
C ALA A 64 -18.14 6.74 -11.27
N SER A 65 -19.47 6.91 -11.31
CA SER A 65 -20.30 6.43 -12.42
C SER A 65 -19.97 7.17 -13.71
N GLU A 66 -19.75 8.48 -13.67
CA GLU A 66 -19.32 9.27 -14.84
C GLU A 66 -18.01 8.73 -15.45
N TRP A 67 -17.03 8.36 -14.60
CA TRP A 67 -15.77 7.78 -15.07
C TRP A 67 -15.91 6.36 -15.62
N LEU A 68 -16.76 5.53 -15.03
CA LEU A 68 -16.95 4.13 -15.44
C LEU A 68 -17.81 4.00 -16.69
N ASP A 69 -18.76 4.92 -16.88
CA ASP A 69 -19.64 4.97 -18.04
C ASP A 69 -19.02 5.76 -19.22
N ALA A 70 -17.90 6.44 -18.98
CA ALA A 70 -17.16 7.12 -20.04
C ALA A 70 -16.70 6.11 -21.10
N PRO A 71 -17.02 6.33 -22.39
CA PRO A 71 -16.57 5.45 -23.45
C PRO A 71 -15.03 5.47 -23.49
N LEU A 72 -14.41 4.29 -23.42
CA LEU A 72 -12.97 4.15 -23.62
C LEU A 72 -12.64 4.62 -25.04
N GLU A 73 -12.15 5.85 -25.18
CA GLU A 73 -11.67 6.37 -26.45
C GLU A 73 -10.55 5.45 -26.95
N THR A 74 -10.85 4.66 -27.98
CA THR A 74 -9.84 3.89 -28.68
C THR A 74 -8.98 4.90 -29.42
N PRO A 75 -7.65 4.95 -29.19
CA PRO A 75 -6.80 5.90 -29.89
C PRO A 75 -6.93 5.62 -31.39
N ARG A 76 -7.50 6.58 -32.14
CA ARG A 76 -7.56 6.50 -33.59
C ARG A 76 -6.12 6.59 -34.10
N GLY A 77 -5.60 5.45 -34.55
CA GLY A 77 -4.35 5.40 -35.29
C GLY A 77 -4.45 6.27 -36.54
N HIS A 78 -3.53 7.22 -36.65
CA HIS A 78 -3.15 7.90 -37.88
C HIS A 78 -1.67 7.64 -38.14
#